data_AF-A0A2N5KM34-F1
#
_entry.id   AF-A0A2N5KM34-F1
#
_cell.length_a   1.000
_cell.length_b   1.000
_cell.length_c   1.000
_cell.angle_alpha   90.00
_cell.angle_beta   90.00
_cell.angle_gamma   90.00
#
_symmetry.space_group_name_H-M   'P 1'
#
loop_
_entity.id
_entity.type
_entity.pdbx_description
1 polymer ?
#
loop_
_entity_poly.entity_id
_entity_poly.type
_entity_poly.pdbx_seq_one_letter_code
_entity_poly.pdbx_strand_id
1 'polypeptide(L)' 'MEEGRIVSRDPEVVSGELVFAGTRVEVKTLVDYLRAGHTLDRFLEGFLSVSREQAEVYLEMTLEAARQYPRAAGASRR' A
#
# COMPACT_ATOMS: atom_id res chain seq x y z
N MET A 1 15.97 16.22 -6.87
CA MET A 1 15.63 15.28 -5.78
C MET A 1 14.26 14.77 -6.15
N GLU A 2 14.12 13.49 -6.47
CA GLU A 2 12.84 12.95 -6.94
C GLU A 2 11.93 12.78 -5.72
N GLU A 3 10.89 13.60 -5.66
CA GLU A 3 9.92 13.63 -4.58
C GLU A 3 9.14 12.31 -4.53
N GLY A 4 9.23 11.59 -3.40
CA GLY A 4 8.05 10.93 -2.81
C GLY A 4 7.41 9.75 -3.54
N ARG A 5 8.14 8.95 -4.33
CA ARG A 5 7.56 7.69 -4.85
C ARG A 5 7.70 6.58 -3.80
N ILE A 6 6.74 6.47 -2.90
CA ILE A 6 6.67 5.38 -1.90
C ILE A 6 6.25 4.07 -2.54
N VAL A 7 5.34 4.17 -3.51
CA VAL A 7 4.82 3.06 -4.30
C VAL A 7 4.93 3.39 -5.78
N SER A 8 5.29 2.39 -6.58
CA SER A 8 5.25 2.48 -8.04
C SER A 8 4.23 1.51 -8.58
N ARG A 9 3.55 1.94 -9.64
CA ARG A 9 2.68 1.07 -10.43
C ARG A 9 3.30 1.00 -11.81
N ASP A 10 3.96 -0.10 -12.08
CA ASP A 10 4.58 -0.35 -13.37
C ASP A 10 3.82 -1.50 -14.04
N PRO A 11 3.18 -1.28 -15.21
CA PRO A 11 2.42 -2.33 -15.91
C PRO A 11 3.29 -3.55 -16.30
N GLU A 12 4.61 -3.36 -16.34
CA GLU A 12 5.59 -4.39 -16.63
C GLU A 12 6.09 -5.13 -15.38
N VAL A 13 5.78 -4.63 -14.17
CA VAL A 13 6.21 -5.18 -12.89
C VAL A 13 5.02 -5.85 -12.21
N VAL A 14 5.15 -7.15 -11.90
CA VAL A 14 4.12 -7.96 -11.23
C VAL A 14 2.73 -7.76 -11.86
N SER A 15 2.67 -7.79 -13.20
CA SER A 15 1.43 -7.66 -13.97
C SER A 15 0.64 -6.35 -13.74
N GLY A 16 1.31 -5.27 -13.33
CA GLY A 16 0.68 -3.96 -13.10
C GLY A 16 0.10 -3.74 -11.70
N GLU A 17 0.45 -4.62 -10.76
CA GLU A 17 0.19 -4.45 -9.33
C GLU A 17 1.00 -3.30 -8.74
N LEU A 18 0.48 -2.75 -7.63
CA LEU A 18 1.14 -1.67 -6.90
C LEU A 18 2.25 -2.26 -6.02
N VAL A 19 3.49 -1.83 -6.24
CA VAL A 19 4.68 -2.30 -5.51
C VAL A 19 5.34 -1.18 -4.73
N PHE A 20 6.06 -1.50 -3.65
CA PHE A 20 6.91 -0.51 -2.99
C PHE A 20 8.05 -0.11 -3.91
N ALA A 21 8.28 1.21 -4.04
CA ALA A 21 9.28 1.73 -4.95
C ALA A 21 10.68 1.23 -4.58
N GLY A 22 11.46 0.84 -5.60
CA GLY A 22 12.77 0.22 -5.41
C GLY A 22 12.71 -1.25 -4.95
N THR A 23 11.52 -1.85 -4.88
CA THR A 23 11.34 -3.24 -4.48
C THR A 23 10.46 -3.99 -5.48
N ARG A 24 10.38 -5.31 -5.32
CA ARG A 24 9.39 -6.18 -6.00
C ARG A 24 8.28 -6.63 -5.05
N VAL A 25 8.15 -5.97 -3.90
CA VAL A 25 7.18 -6.34 -2.86
C VAL A 25 5.89 -5.58 -3.13
N GLU A 26 4.81 -6.33 -3.36
CA GLU A 26 3.48 -5.78 -3.57
C GLU A 26 2.95 -5.15 -2.27
N VAL A 27 2.29 -3.99 -2.38
CA VAL A 27 1.58 -3.42 -1.23
C VAL A 27 0.40 -4.30 -0.80
N LYS A 28 -0.16 -5.09 -1.74
CA LYS A 28 -1.20 -6.05 -1.44
C LYS A 28 -0.71 -7.08 -0.40
N THR A 29 0.53 -7.51 -0.50
CA THR A 29 1.15 -8.44 0.45
C THR A 29 1.23 -7.83 1.85
N LEU A 30 1.56 -6.55 1.98
CA LEU A 30 1.49 -5.85 3.27
C LEU A 30 0.07 -5.90 3.84
N VAL A 31 -0.94 -5.55 3.02
CA VAL A 31 -2.34 -5.54 3.47
C VAL A 31 -2.81 -6.94 3.88
N ASP A 32 -2.51 -7.98 3.11
CA ASP A 32 -2.86 -9.36 3.46
C ASP A 32 -2.16 -9.82 4.74
N TYR A 33 -0.89 -9.46 4.95
CA TYR A 33 -0.18 -9.73 6.21
C TYR A 33 -0.89 -9.13 7.41
N LEU A 34 -1.27 -7.84 7.31
CA LEU A 34 -1.99 -7.16 8.38
C LEU A 34 -3.38 -7.78 8.60
N ARG A 35 -4.09 -8.17 7.53
CA ARG A 35 -5.40 -8.86 7.61
C ARG A 35 -5.31 -10.25 8.24
N ALA A 36 -4.19 -10.94 8.07
CA ALA A 36 -3.91 -12.20 8.74
C ALA A 36 -3.60 -12.05 10.24
N GLY A 37 -3.55 -10.81 10.75
CA GLY A 37 -3.25 -10.52 12.16
C GLY A 37 -1.75 -10.41 12.46
N HIS A 38 -0.90 -10.35 11.44
CA HIS A 38 0.51 -10.06 11.63
C HIS A 38 0.76 -8.57 11.86
N THR A 39 1.85 -8.26 12.56
CA THR A 39 2.27 -6.87 12.80
C THR A 39 3.11 -6.33 11.65
N LEU A 40 3.18 -5.00 11.54
CA LEU A 40 4.09 -4.36 10.58
C LEU A 40 5.55 -4.78 10.81
N ASP A 41 5.96 -4.93 12.08
CA ASP A 41 7.31 -5.40 12.43
C ASP A 41 7.63 -6.76 11.82
N ARG A 42 6.69 -7.72 11.96
CA ARG A 42 6.81 -9.07 11.36
C ARG A 42 6.89 -9.05 9.84
N PHE A 43 6.18 -8.11 9.20
CA PHE A 43 6.30 -7.92 7.75
C PHE A 43 7.69 -7.42 7.37
N LEU A 44 8.24 -6.44 8.09
CA LEU A 44 9.56 -5.87 7.84
C LEU A 44 10.68 -6.89 8.09
N GLU A 45 10.52 -7.78 9.08
CA GLU A 45 11.44 -8.92 9.28
C GLU A 45 11.46 -9.87 8.07
N GLY A 46 10.33 -10.05 7.38
CA GLY A 46 10.22 -10.88 6.18
C GLY A 46 10.67 -10.17 4.89
N PHE A 47 10.57 -8.84 4.85
CA PHE A 47 10.84 -8.02 3.67
C PHE A 47 11.76 -6.84 4.01
N LEU A 48 13.03 -7.14 4.27
CA LEU A 48 14.08 -6.15 4.58
C LEU A 48 14.30 -5.09 3.48
N SER A 49 13.77 -5.31 2.27
CA SER A 49 13.81 -4.34 1.18
C SER A 49 12.80 -3.20 1.33
N VAL A 50 11.79 -3.34 2.20
CA VAL A 50 10.81 -2.29 2.49
C VAL A 50 11.21 -1.60 3.78
N SER A 51 11.37 -0.29 3.75
CA SER A 51 11.63 0.49 4.97
C SER A 51 10.35 0.67 5.78
N ARG A 52 10.48 0.74 7.11
CA ARG A 52 9.35 1.07 8.01
C ARG A 52 8.66 2.36 7.59
N GLU A 53 9.44 3.40 7.32
CA GLU A 53 8.93 4.69 6.88
C GLU A 53 8.09 4.58 5.60
N GLN A 54 8.53 3.77 4.62
CA GLN A 54 7.75 3.55 3.40
C GLN A 54 6.40 2.88 3.68
N ALA A 55 6.37 1.89 4.58
CA ALA A 55 5.14 1.22 4.95
C ALA A 55 4.20 2.14 5.73
N GLU A 56 4.72 2.95 6.66
CA GLU A 56 3.94 3.90 7.44
C GLU A 56 3.36 5.03 6.57
N VAL A 57 4.17 5.61 5.68
CA VAL A 57 3.71 6.63 4.74
C VAL A 57 2.65 6.06 3.79
N TYR A 58 2.80 4.82 3.31
CA TYR A 58 1.78 4.16 2.50
C TYR A 58 0.44 4.01 3.25
N LEU A 59 0.48 3.63 4.53
CA LEU A 59 -0.72 3.52 5.36
C LEU A 59 -1.39 4.87 5.58
N GLU A 60 -0.62 5.93 5.80
CA GLU A 60 -1.13 7.30 5.94
C GLU A 60 -1.80 7.78 4.64
N MET A 61 -1.13 7.63 3.50
CA MET A 61 -1.69 7.95 2.17
C MET A 61 -3.00 7.19 1.91
N THR A 62 -3.05 5.90 2.30
CA THR A 62 -4.25 5.07 2.14
C THR A 62 -5.39 5.58 3.02
N LEU A 63 -5.10 6.01 4.25
CA LEU A 63 -6.10 6.62 5.13
C LEU A 63 -6.64 7.93 4.56
N GLU A 64 -5.77 8.79 4.02
CA GLU A 64 -6.18 10.03 3.36
C GLU A 64 -7.02 9.79 2.11
N ALA A 65 -6.65 8.80 1.29
CA ALA A 65 -7.44 8.38 0.14
C ALA A 65 -8.80 7.81 0.57
N ALA A 66 -8.85 7.02 1.64
CA ALA A 66 -10.10 6.48 2.18
C ALA A 66 -11.03 7.58 2.72
N ARG A 67 -10.48 8.67 3.25
CA ARG A 67 -11.27 9.86 3.66
C ARG A 67 -11.90 10.58 2.48
N GLN A 68 -11.21 10.60 1.34
CA GLN A 68 -11.68 11.20 0.09
C GLN A 68 -12.63 10.27 -0.69
N TYR A 69 -12.68 8.98 -0.32
CA TYR A 69 -13.65 8.07 -0.86
C TYR A 69 -15.04 8.65 -0.57
N PRO A 70 -15.87 8.92 -1.60
CA PRO A 70 -17.19 9.48 -1.37
C PRO A 70 -17.89 8.54 -0.38
N ARG A 71 -18.29 9.07 0.79
CA ARG A 71 -19.20 8.35 1.70
C ARG A 71 -20.29 7.83 0.79
N ALA A 72 -20.36 6.52 0.58
CA ALA A 72 -21.23 5.92 -0.42
C ALA A 72 -22.59 6.63 -0.32
N ALA A 73 -22.85 7.52 -1.29
CA ALA A 73 -24.08 8.27 -1.31
C ALA A 73 -25.15 7.20 -1.37
N GLY A 74 -26.02 7.23 -0.35
CA GLY A 74 -26.97 6.17 -0.10
C GLY A 74 -27.68 5.74 -1.37
N ALA A 75 -27.90 4.44 -1.46
CA ALA A 75 -29.01 3.81 -2.15
C ALA A 75 -30.02 4.82 -2.76
N SER A 76 -29.87 5.12 -4.05
CA SER A 76 -31.02 5.19 -4.95
C SER A 76 -30.51 5.33 -6.37
N ARG A 77 -30.59 4.23 -7.12
CA ARG A 77 -30.83 4.36 -8.55
C ARG A 77 -31.92 3.36 -8.94
N ARG A 78 -33.15 3.84 -8.69
CA ARG A 78 -34.47 3.43 -9.20
C ARG A 78 -35.01 2.07 -8.76
#